data_AF-A0A7C5YYI7-F1
#
_entry.id   AF-A0A7C5YYI7-F1
#
_cell.length_a   1.000
_cell.length_b   1.000
_cell.length_c   1.000
_cell.angle_alpha   90.00
_cell.angle_beta   90.00
_cell.angle_gamma   90.00
#
_symmetry.space_group_name_H-M   'P 1'
#
loop_
_entity.id
_entity.type
_entity.pdbx_description
1 polymer ?
#
loop_
_entity_poly.entity_id
_entity_poly.type
_entity_poly.pdbx_seq_one_letter_code
_entity_poly.pdbx_strand_id
1 'polypeptide(L)' 'MVKALETDYTKAPLTEAERVMVDYVVQLTKDATKISRADHERLREAGFDDKAILQITLIASWFNYINRVADALGVGRDG' A
#
# COMPACT_ATOMS: atom_id res chain seq x y z
N MET A 1 12.97 -6.28 -11.54
CA MET A 1 11.56 -6.01 -11.18
C MET A 1 11.43 -5.35 -9.82
N VAL A 2 11.97 -5.93 -8.73
CA VAL A 2 11.88 -5.35 -7.36
C VAL A 2 12.42 -3.91 -7.26
N LYS A 3 13.58 -3.63 -7.84
CA LYS A 3 14.20 -2.27 -7.81
C LYS A 3 13.36 -1.14 -8.44
N ALA A 4 12.48 -1.44 -9.40
CA ALA A 4 11.69 -0.41 -10.08
C ALA A 4 10.51 0.06 -9.21
N LEU A 5 9.88 -0.86 -8.48
CA LEU A 5 8.86 -0.57 -7.47
C LEU A 5 9.42 0.26 -6.31
N GLU A 6 10.69 0.03 -5.96
CA GLU A 6 11.40 0.69 -4.88
C GLU A 6 11.76 2.15 -5.20
N THR A 7 11.97 2.49 -6.49
CA THR A 7 12.46 3.80 -6.91
C THR A 7 11.35 4.73 -7.41
N ASP A 8 10.40 4.21 -8.20
CA ASP A 8 9.30 5.01 -8.76
C ASP A 8 8.20 4.09 -9.31
N TYR A 9 7.18 3.78 -8.50
CA TYR A 9 6.10 2.87 -8.87
C TYR A 9 5.30 3.34 -10.10
N THR A 10 5.40 4.62 -10.48
CA THR A 10 4.68 5.18 -11.65
C THR A 10 5.25 4.72 -13.00
N LYS A 11 6.52 4.27 -13.03
CA LYS A 11 7.26 3.82 -14.22
C LYS A 11 7.37 2.30 -14.37
N ALA A 12 6.91 1.54 -13.39
CA ALA A 12 6.85 0.10 -13.50
C ALA A 12 5.78 -0.32 -14.53
N PRO A 13 5.99 -1.39 -15.32
CA PRO A 13 4.97 -1.95 -16.19
C PRO A 13 3.90 -2.64 -15.33
N LEU A 14 3.09 -1.83 -14.66
CA LEU A 14 1.98 -2.25 -13.84
C LEU A 14 0.73 -2.28 -14.72
N THR A 15 -0.05 -3.34 -14.56
CA THR A 15 -1.42 -3.39 -15.03
C THR A 15 -2.23 -2.27 -14.36
N GLU A 16 -3.35 -1.89 -14.99
CA GLU A 16 -4.25 -0.88 -14.43
C GLU A 16 -4.71 -1.25 -13.01
N ALA A 17 -4.97 -2.55 -12.78
CA ALA A 17 -5.33 -3.06 -11.46
C ALA A 17 -4.20 -2.90 -10.43
N GLU A 18 -2.95 -3.22 -10.79
CA GLU A 18 -1.80 -3.03 -9.90
C GLU A 18 -1.58 -1.55 -9.58
N ARG A 19 -1.80 -0.65 -10.54
CA ARG A 19 -1.69 0.80 -10.30
C ARG A 19 -2.72 1.28 -9.29
N VAL A 20 -4.00 0.89 -9.46
CA VAL A 20 -5.08 1.26 -8.53
C VAL A 20 -4.81 0.71 -7.12
N MET A 21 -4.31 -0.53 -7.02
CA MET A 21 -3.89 -1.12 -5.76
C MET A 21 -2.77 -0.32 -5.09
N VAL A 22 -1.72 0.04 -5.83
CA VAL A 22 -0.59 0.78 -5.27
C VAL A 22 -1.02 2.19 -4.84
N ASP A 23 -1.83 2.89 -5.64
CA ASP A 23 -2.36 4.21 -5.27
C ASP A 23 -3.18 4.16 -3.98
N TYR A 24 -4.01 3.13 -3.80
CA TYR A 24 -4.73 2.88 -2.55
C TYR A 24 -3.78 2.68 -1.37
N VAL A 25 -2.76 1.83 -1.52
CA VAL A 25 -1.77 1.53 -0.46
C VAL A 25 -0.95 2.79 -0.10
N VAL A 26 -0.59 3.61 -1.09
CA VAL A 26 0.10 4.89 -0.88
C VAL A 26 -0.78 5.85 -0.09
N GLN A 27 -2.06 5.97 -0.46
CA GLN A 27 -3.01 6.81 0.27
C GLN A 27 -3.22 6.33 1.71
N LEU A 28 -3.38 5.02 1.91
CA LEU A 28 -3.53 4.40 3.23
C LEU A 28 -2.32 4.68 4.13
N THR A 29 -1.11 4.63 3.54
CA THR A 29 0.15 4.88 4.27
C THR A 29 0.35 6.35 4.63
N LYS A 30 -0.01 7.26 3.72
CA LYS A 30 0.08 8.71 3.96
C LYS A 30 -0.98 9.19 4.93
N ASP A 31 -2.23 8.82 4.69
CA ASP A 31 -3.39 9.26 5.46
C ASP A 31 -4.59 8.33 5.24
N ALA A 32 -4.70 7.34 6.11
CA ALA A 32 -5.81 6.38 6.11
C ALA A 32 -7.19 7.04 6.33
N THR A 33 -7.25 8.22 6.95
CA THR A 33 -8.53 8.89 7.25
C THR A 33 -9.20 9.47 6.01
N LYS A 34 -8.44 9.64 4.93
CA LYS A 34 -8.93 10.10 3.63
C LYS A 34 -9.41 8.97 2.72
N ILE A 35 -9.22 7.72 3.12
CA ILE A 35 -9.76 6.57 2.37
C ILE A 35 -11.29 6.63 2.45
N SER A 36 -11.92 6.60 1.29
CA SER A 36 -13.37 6.72 1.15
C SER A 36 -13.96 5.46 0.49
N ARG A 37 -15.28 5.43 0.39
CA ARG A 37 -15.98 4.38 -0.36
C ARG A 37 -15.58 4.37 -1.84
N ALA A 38 -15.27 5.53 -2.41
CA ALA A 38 -14.87 5.65 -3.81
C ALA A 38 -13.54 4.94 -4.09
N ASP A 39 -12.62 4.89 -3.12
CA ASP A 39 -11.35 4.18 -3.28
C ASP A 39 -11.56 2.66 -3.30
N HIS A 40 -12.49 2.15 -2.49
CA HIS A 40 -12.90 0.75 -2.52
C HIS A 40 -13.67 0.39 -3.81
N GLU A 41 -14.49 1.31 -4.32
CA GLU A 41 -15.19 1.13 -5.59
C GLU A 41 -14.20 1.04 -6.77
N ARG A 42 -13.18 1.89 -6.81
CA ARG A 42 -12.11 1.81 -7.82
C ARG A 42 -11.37 0.47 -7.78
N LEU A 43 -11.10 -0.07 -6.58
CA LEU A 43 -10.50 -1.40 -6.45
C LEU A 43 -11.43 -2.50 -6.98
N ARG A 44 -12.73 -2.39 -6.75
CA ARG A 44 -13.72 -3.35 -7.31
C ARG A 44 -13.80 -3.25 -8.82
N GLU A 45 -13.79 -2.04 -9.38
CA GLU A 45 -13.76 -1.81 -10.83
C GLU A 45 -12.50 -2.39 -11.49
N ALA A 46 -11.37 -2.34 -10.77
CA ALA A 46 -10.13 -2.99 -11.15
C ALA A 46 -10.14 -4.54 -11.05
N GLY A 47 -11.23 -5.13 -10.54
CA GLY A 47 -11.42 -6.57 -10.45
C GLY A 47 -11.04 -7.19 -9.09
N PHE A 48 -10.74 -6.39 -8.07
CA PHE A 48 -10.51 -6.90 -6.72
C PHE A 48 -11.83 -7.19 -6.01
N ASP A 49 -11.93 -8.37 -5.40
CA ASP A 49 -13.06 -8.71 -4.54
C ASP A 49 -12.88 -8.12 -3.13
N ASP A 50 -13.95 -8.13 -2.32
CA ASP A 50 -13.91 -7.56 -0.97
C ASP A 50 -12.86 -8.25 -0.07
N LYS A 51 -12.57 -9.53 -0.32
CA LYS A 51 -11.52 -10.26 0.39
C LYS A 51 -10.13 -9.76 0.01
N ALA A 52 -9.86 -9.54 -1.28
CA ALA A 52 -8.61 -8.97 -1.74
C ALA A 52 -8.41 -7.55 -1.20
N ILE A 53 -9.44 -6.70 -1.21
CA ILE A 53 -9.38 -5.34 -0.64
C ILE A 53 -9.04 -5.40 0.85
N LEU A 54 -9.68 -6.29 1.61
CA LEU A 54 -9.36 -6.52 3.01
C LEU A 54 -7.90 -6.98 3.18
N GLN A 55 -7.44 -7.93 2.38
CA GLN A 55 -6.05 -8.42 2.44
C GLN A 55 -5.04 -7.32 2.13
N ILE A 56 -5.25 -6.53 1.07
CA ILE A 56 -4.41 -5.39 0.70
C ILE A 56 -4.30 -4.42 1.89
N THR A 57 -5.45 -4.08 2.49
CA THR A 57 -5.52 -3.17 3.64
C THR A 57 -4.75 -3.71 4.85
N LEU A 58 -4.94 -5.00 5.18
CA LEU A 58 -4.28 -5.64 6.31
C LEU A 58 -2.76 -5.70 6.12
N ILE A 59 -2.29 -6.12 4.94
CA ILE A 59 -0.86 -6.22 4.63
C ILE A 59 -0.21 -4.84 4.71
N ALA A 60 -0.79 -3.83 4.04
CA ALA A 60 -0.27 -2.47 4.07
C ALA A 60 -0.24 -1.87 5.49
N SER A 61 -1.30 -2.10 6.28
CA SER A 61 -1.37 -1.64 7.67
C SER A 61 -0.34 -2.32 8.57
N TRP A 62 -0.09 -3.62 8.36
CA TRP A 62 0.91 -4.38 9.10
C TRP A 62 2.34 -3.86 8.86
N PHE A 63 2.72 -3.61 7.62
CA PHE A 63 4.01 -2.98 7.30
C PHE A 63 4.13 -1.59 7.93
N ASN A 64 3.06 -0.80 7.86
CA ASN A 64 3.00 0.50 8.50
C ASN A 64 3.19 0.43 10.02
N TYR A 65 2.67 -0.59 10.68
CA TYR A 65 2.87 -0.84 12.10
C TYR A 65 4.31 -1.26 12.41
N ILE A 66 4.84 -2.29 11.72
CA ILE A 66 6.20 -2.79 11.96
C ILE A 66 7.23 -1.70 11.72
N ASN A 67 7.13 -0.93 10.64
CA ASN A 67 8.06 0.15 10.35
C ASN A 67 8.08 1.17 11.49
N ARG A 68 6.91 1.56 12.02
CA ARG A 68 6.81 2.46 13.17
C ARG A 68 7.42 1.87 14.45
N VAL A 69 7.23 0.57 14.70
CA VAL A 69 7.81 -0.11 15.86
C VAL A 69 9.33 -0.20 15.75
N ALA A 70 9.85 -0.59 14.58
CA ALA A 70 11.28 -0.65 14.32
C ALA A 70 11.94 0.74 14.46
N ASP A 71 11.32 1.78 13.88
CA ASP A 71 11.78 3.16 13.98
C ASP A 71 11.79 3.67 15.43
N ALA A 72 10.74 3.37 16.20
CA ALA A 72 10.61 3.80 17.59
C ALA A 72 11.62 3.10 18.52
N LEU A 73 11.93 1.83 18.25
CA LEU A 73 12.86 1.03 19.05
C LEU A 73 14.32 1.14 18.57
N GLY A 74 14.58 1.86 17.48
CA GLY A 74 15.92 2.04 16.93
C GLY A 74 16.53 0.76 16.34
N VAL A 75 15.70 -0.21 15.94
CA VAL A 75 16.17 -1.47 15.37
C VAL A 75 16.90 -1.17 14.05
N GLY A 76 18.21 -1.42 14.00
CA GLY A 76 19.06 -1.10 12.85
C GLY A 76 19.79 0.26 12.93
N ARG A 77 19.60 1.02 14.02
CA ARG A 77 20.53 2.10 14.41
C ARG A 77 21.53 1.53 15.41
N ASP A 78 22.55 0.85 14.90
CA ASP A 78 23.76 0.63 15.70
C ASP A 78 24.45 1.99 15.86
N GLY A 79 24.34 2.53 17.08
CA GLY A 79 25.08 3.66 17.61
C GLY A 79 25.36 3.39 19.08
#